data_AF-C8PGU0-F1
#
_entry.id   AF-C8PGU0-F1
#
_cell.length_a   1.000
_cell.length_b   1.000
_cell.length_c   1.000
_cell.angle_alpha   90.00
_cell.angle_beta   90.00
_cell.angle_gamma   90.00
#
_symmetry.space_group_name_H-M   'P 1'
#
loop_
_entity.id
_entity.type
_entity.pdbx_description
1 polymer ?
#
loop_
_entity_poly.entity_id
_entity_poly.type
_entity_poly.pdbx_seq_one_letter_code
_entity_poly.pdbx_strand_id
1 'polypeptide(L)'
;MQLNKYEQITIAKNILKTCYWGNTNYTPEYIVENIHNKFFARKIFSAILENSKFMTMDLAIMDERFVVEFLKDWQNKPINFNKERTRLRLDALINAYIDSSYQLRDMRWN
;
A
#
# COMPACT_ATOMS: atom_id res chain seq x y z
N MET A 1 4.89 4.96 -16.00
CA MET A 1 6.08 4.18 -16.42
C MET A 1 5.80 2.72 -16.06
N GLN A 2 5.91 1.78 -16.99
CA GLN A 2 5.59 0.38 -16.70
C GLN A 2 6.85 -0.31 -16.18
N LEU A 3 6.81 -0.82 -14.95
CA LEU A 3 7.95 -1.52 -14.33
C LEU A 3 8.29 -2.77 -15.13
N ASN A 4 9.57 -3.01 -15.36
CA ASN A 4 10.03 -4.26 -15.93
C ASN A 4 9.97 -5.40 -14.89
N LYS A 5 10.04 -6.65 -15.35
CA LYS A 5 9.91 -7.83 -14.47
C LYS A 5 10.97 -7.86 -13.35
N TYR A 6 12.19 -7.41 -13.61
CA TYR A 6 13.25 -7.38 -12.60
C TYR A 6 12.95 -6.37 -11.49
N GLU A 7 12.45 -5.17 -11.85
CA GLU A 7 12.02 -4.15 -10.89
C GLU A 7 10.86 -4.65 -10.03
N GLN A 8 9.86 -5.31 -10.64
CA GLN A 8 8.72 -5.88 -9.92
C GLN A 8 9.17 -6.95 -8.92
N ILE A 9 10.07 -7.85 -9.30
CA ILE A 9 10.64 -8.87 -8.40
C ILE A 9 11.43 -8.22 -7.26
N THR A 10 12.14 -7.14 -7.53
CA THR A 10 12.91 -6.40 -6.51
C THR A 10 11.98 -5.78 -5.47
N ILE A 11 10.89 -5.16 -5.92
CA ILE A 11 9.84 -4.64 -5.04
C ILE A 11 9.19 -5.77 -4.23
N ALA A 12 8.85 -6.89 -4.87
CA ALA A 12 8.25 -8.04 -4.18
C ALA A 12 9.18 -8.61 -3.08
N LYS A 13 10.50 -8.69 -3.35
CA LYS A 13 11.50 -9.07 -2.32
C LYS A 13 11.50 -8.11 -1.14
N ASN A 14 11.40 -6.79 -1.40
CA ASN A 14 11.34 -5.79 -0.34
C ASN A 14 10.07 -5.94 0.50
N ILE A 15 8.91 -6.10 -0.14
CA ILE A 15 7.62 -6.33 0.53
C ILE A 15 7.71 -7.55 1.47
N LEU A 16 8.25 -8.68 1.00
CA LEU A 16 8.40 -9.88 1.84
C LEU A 16 9.31 -9.62 3.05
N LYS A 17 10.40 -8.89 2.84
CA LYS A 17 11.36 -8.56 3.90
C LYS A 17 10.78 -7.59 4.93
N THR A 18 10.07 -6.55 4.50
CA THR A 18 9.65 -5.45 5.38
C THR A 18 8.23 -5.58 5.92
N CYS A 19 7.35 -6.23 5.16
CA CYS A 19 5.93 -6.32 5.52
C CYS A 19 5.55 -7.67 6.11
N TYR A 20 6.31 -8.73 5.77
CA TYR A 20 6.06 -10.09 6.26
C TYR A 20 7.20 -10.64 7.12
N TRP A 21 8.38 -9.99 7.14
CA TRP A 21 9.58 -10.46 7.86
C TRP A 21 9.95 -11.93 7.57
N GLY A 22 9.64 -12.42 6.37
CA GLY A 22 9.82 -13.84 6.02
C GLY A 22 8.77 -14.81 6.59
N ASN A 23 7.78 -14.33 7.35
CA ASN A 23 6.70 -15.16 7.92
C ASN A 23 5.55 -15.37 6.94
N THR A 24 5.86 -15.79 5.71
CA THR A 24 4.89 -16.14 4.68
C THR A 24 5.47 -17.15 3.70
N ASN A 25 4.61 -17.95 3.07
CA ASN A 25 5.00 -18.90 2.03
C ASN A 25 5.07 -18.26 0.63
N TYR A 26 4.90 -16.95 0.53
CA TYR A 26 4.97 -16.23 -0.75
C TYR A 26 6.42 -16.10 -1.22
N THR A 27 6.65 -16.41 -2.50
CA THR A 27 7.87 -16.02 -3.20
C THR A 27 7.69 -14.65 -3.88
N PRO A 28 8.78 -13.93 -4.21
CA PRO A 28 8.68 -12.70 -4.99
C PRO A 28 7.92 -12.92 -6.31
N GLU A 29 8.19 -14.04 -6.99
CA GLU A 29 7.57 -14.44 -8.25
C GLU A 29 6.07 -14.65 -8.06
N TYR A 30 5.66 -15.31 -6.98
CA TYR A 30 4.26 -15.52 -6.66
C TYR A 30 3.52 -14.19 -6.47
N ILE A 31 4.14 -13.20 -5.79
CA ILE A 31 3.54 -11.88 -5.64
C ILE A 31 3.34 -11.25 -7.02
N VAL A 32 4.39 -11.18 -7.84
CA VAL A 32 4.33 -10.57 -9.18
C VAL A 32 3.26 -11.22 -10.05
N GLU A 33 3.20 -12.55 -10.05
CA GLU A 33 2.24 -13.31 -10.85
C GLU A 33 0.80 -13.12 -10.38
N ASN A 34 0.55 -12.89 -9.09
CA ASN A 34 -0.80 -12.83 -8.53
C ASN A 34 -1.29 -11.43 -8.18
N ILE A 35 -0.46 -10.39 -8.31
CA ILE A 35 -0.83 -9.02 -7.90
C ILE A 35 -1.99 -8.42 -8.73
N HIS A 36 -2.26 -8.99 -9.91
CA HIS A 36 -3.42 -8.62 -10.72
C HIS A 36 -4.75 -9.16 -10.15
N ASN A 37 -4.70 -10.18 -9.29
CA ASN A 37 -5.88 -10.65 -8.57
C ASN A 37 -6.24 -9.65 -7.47
N LYS A 38 -7.38 -8.97 -7.61
CA LYS A 38 -7.83 -7.90 -6.71
C LYS A 38 -7.88 -8.30 -5.23
N PHE A 39 -8.27 -9.53 -4.91
CA PHE A 39 -8.33 -10.01 -3.51
C PHE A 39 -6.92 -10.18 -2.93
N PHE A 40 -6.01 -10.76 -3.70
CA PHE A 40 -4.61 -10.89 -3.31
C PHE A 40 -3.92 -9.51 -3.21
N ALA A 41 -4.14 -8.65 -4.22
CA ALA A 41 -3.70 -7.27 -4.26
C ALA A 41 -4.08 -6.52 -2.97
N ARG A 42 -5.35 -6.64 -2.52
CA ARG A 42 -5.84 -6.00 -1.29
C ARG A 42 -5.10 -6.48 -0.03
N LYS A 43 -4.68 -7.74 0.03
CA LYS A 43 -3.86 -8.27 1.13
C LYS A 43 -2.47 -7.64 1.12
N ILE A 44 -1.81 -7.60 -0.04
CA ILE A 44 -0.48 -6.98 -0.20
C ILE A 44 -0.54 -5.49 0.14
N PHE A 45 -1.56 -4.77 -0.35
CA PHE A 45 -1.80 -3.36 -0.02
C PHE A 45 -1.89 -3.14 1.50
N SER A 46 -2.67 -3.97 2.20
CA SER A 46 -2.85 -3.82 3.64
C SER A 46 -1.53 -4.04 4.40
N ALA A 47 -0.75 -5.04 3.98
CA ALA A 47 0.57 -5.30 4.57
C ALA A 47 1.55 -4.14 4.31
N ILE A 48 1.54 -3.55 3.11
CA ILE A 48 2.33 -2.36 2.78
C ILE A 48 1.89 -1.17 3.63
N LEU A 49 0.58 -0.90 3.70
CA LEU A 49 0.03 0.20 4.48
C LEU A 49 0.40 0.08 5.95
N GLU A 50 0.43 -1.12 6.53
CA GLU A 50 0.74 -1.31 7.94
C GLU A 50 2.26 -1.27 8.22
N ASN A 51 3.08 -1.86 7.34
CA ASN A 51 4.46 -2.21 7.69
C ASN A 51 5.55 -1.64 6.79
N SER A 52 5.26 -1.30 5.52
CA SER A 52 6.31 -0.86 4.58
C SER A 52 7.01 0.42 5.03
N LYS A 53 8.34 0.48 4.83
CA LYS A 53 9.13 1.70 5.02
C LYS A 53 9.06 2.64 3.80
N PHE A 54 8.79 2.11 2.61
CA PHE A 54 8.81 2.83 1.33
C PHE A 54 7.51 2.58 0.56
N MET A 55 6.37 3.01 1.13
CA MET A 55 5.04 2.61 0.65
C MET A 55 4.79 2.93 -0.83
N THR A 56 5.15 4.12 -1.31
CA THR A 56 4.92 4.52 -2.71
C THR A 56 5.71 3.64 -3.68
N MET A 57 6.96 3.31 -3.34
CA MET A 57 7.79 2.40 -4.13
C MET A 57 7.22 0.98 -4.12
N ASP A 58 6.79 0.48 -2.96
CA ASP A 58 6.25 -0.86 -2.86
C ASP A 58 4.89 -1.01 -3.56
N LEU A 59 4.06 0.04 -3.54
CA LEU A 59 2.76 0.06 -4.22
C LEU A 59 2.88 0.14 -5.75
N ALA A 60 4.04 0.54 -6.29
CA ALA A 60 4.25 0.62 -7.74
C ALA A 60 4.13 -0.72 -8.46
N ILE A 61 4.20 -1.85 -7.73
CA ILE A 61 3.96 -3.19 -8.27
C ILE A 61 2.48 -3.46 -8.61
N MET A 62 1.56 -2.63 -8.10
CA MET A 62 0.13 -2.79 -8.24
C MET A 62 -0.44 -1.88 -9.32
N ASP A 63 -1.58 -2.25 -9.89
CA ASP A 63 -2.38 -1.32 -10.71
C ASP A 63 -2.82 -0.13 -9.85
N GLU A 64 -2.51 1.08 -10.29
CA GLU A 64 -2.86 2.32 -9.60
C GLU A 64 -4.38 2.43 -9.32
N ARG A 65 -5.22 1.88 -10.20
CA ARG A 65 -6.68 1.83 -10.00
C ARG A 65 -7.05 1.04 -8.75
N PHE A 66 -6.34 -0.05 -8.46
CA PHE A 66 -6.52 -0.82 -7.23
C PHE A 66 -6.06 -0.02 -6.02
N VAL A 67 -4.91 0.67 -6.12
CA VAL A 67 -4.39 1.50 -5.03
C VAL A 67 -5.41 2.58 -4.64
N VAL A 68 -5.90 3.34 -5.61
CA VAL A 68 -6.91 4.40 -5.38
C VAL A 68 -8.19 3.84 -4.78
N GLU A 69 -8.67 2.70 -5.29
CA GLU A 69 -9.86 2.03 -4.74
C GLU A 69 -9.65 1.63 -3.27
N PHE A 70 -8.53 0.97 -2.96
CA PHE A 70 -8.26 0.50 -1.61
C PHE A 70 -8.05 1.65 -0.62
N LEU A 71 -7.44 2.76 -1.05
CA LEU A 71 -7.33 3.98 -0.22
C LEU A 71 -8.71 4.52 0.17
N LYS A 72 -9.65 4.61 -0.78
CA LYS A 72 -11.03 5.05 -0.51
C LYS A 72 -11.76 4.09 0.44
N ASP A 73 -11.58 2.79 0.26
CA ASP A 73 -12.16 1.79 1.17
C ASP A 73 -11.63 1.93 2.59
N TRP A 74 -10.33 2.23 2.74
CA TRP A 74 -9.71 2.43 4.04
C TRP A 74 -10.13 3.73 4.72
N GLN A 75 -10.38 4.82 3.97
CA GLN A 75 -10.93 6.06 4.51
C GLN A 75 -12.30 5.86 5.18
N ASN A 76 -13.13 4.98 4.60
CA ASN A 76 -14.49 4.73 5.09
C ASN A 76 -14.55 3.72 6.25
N LYS A 77 -13.42 3.11 6.64
CA LYS A 77 -13.40 2.20 7.79
C LYS A 77 -13.45 2.99 9.10
N PRO A 78 -14.26 2.56 10.09
CA PRO A 78 -14.21 3.14 11.42
C PRO A 78 -12.80 2.90 12.01
N ILE A 79 -12.02 3.98 12.14
CA ILE A 79 -10.68 3.92 12.72
C ILE A 79 -10.85 3.86 14.24
N ASN A 80 -10.64 2.67 14.83
CA ASN A 80 -10.49 2.57 16.27
C ASN A 80 -9.28 3.41 16.73
N PHE A 81 -9.45 4.13 17.83
CA PHE A 81 -8.59 5.20 18.39
C PHE A 81 -7.08 4.91 18.54
N ASN A 82 -6.59 3.70 18.24
CA ASN A 82 -5.22 3.26 18.51
C ASN A 82 -4.34 3.12 17.24
N LYS A 83 -4.67 3.81 16.14
CA LYS A 83 -3.99 3.67 14.84
C LYS A 83 -3.54 4.99 14.20
N GLU A 84 -3.13 5.98 14.99
CA GLU A 84 -2.62 7.27 14.46
C GLU A 84 -1.54 7.09 13.39
N ARG A 85 -0.59 6.17 13.59
CA ARG A 85 0.43 5.83 12.59
C ARG A 85 -0.18 5.36 11.26
N THR A 86 -1.23 4.53 11.30
CA THR A 86 -1.89 4.05 10.07
C THR A 86 -2.63 5.18 9.38
N ARG A 87 -3.26 6.08 10.16
CA ARG A 87 -3.93 7.28 9.64
C ARG A 87 -2.96 8.19 8.89
N LEU A 88 -1.82 8.54 9.50
CA LEU A 88 -0.80 9.38 8.85
C LEU A 88 -0.27 8.75 7.56
N ARG A 89 -0.13 7.42 7.55
CA ARG A 89 0.31 6.67 6.36
C ARG A 89 -0.76 6.66 5.26
N LEU A 90 -2.04 6.53 5.65
CA LEU A 90 -3.16 6.63 4.73
C LEU A 90 -3.23 8.04 4.12
N ASP A 91 -3.14 9.08 4.94
CA ASP A 91 -3.12 10.49 4.51
C ASP A 91 -1.97 10.73 3.51
N ALA A 92 -0.75 10.29 3.82
CA ALA A 92 0.38 10.43 2.91
C ALA A 92 0.15 9.74 1.54
N LEU A 93 -0.53 8.60 1.51
CA LEU A 93 -0.83 7.90 0.26
C LEU A 93 -1.97 8.55 -0.52
N ILE A 94 -2.98 9.10 0.16
CA ILE A 94 -4.05 9.89 -0.50
C ILE A 94 -3.42 11.09 -1.22
N ASN A 95 -2.47 11.77 -0.57
CA ASN A 95 -1.74 12.89 -1.16
C ASN A 95 -0.97 12.48 -2.42
N ALA A 96 -0.39 11.28 -2.41
CA ALA A 96 0.43 10.79 -3.51
C ALA A 96 -0.39 10.28 -4.70
N TYR A 97 -1.56 9.69 -4.47
CA TYR A 97 -2.31 8.93 -5.49
C TYR A 97 -3.66 9.53 -5.89
N ILE A 98 -4.25 10.42 -5.09
CA ILE A 98 -5.61 10.92 -5.33
C ILE A 98 -5.59 12.43 -5.51
N ASP A 99 -5.02 13.16 -4.55
CA ASP A 99 -5.08 14.62 -4.54
C ASP A 99 -3.81 15.20 -3.92
N SER A 100 -2.93 15.76 -4.74
CA SER A 100 -1.71 16.41 -4.27
C SER A 100 -1.97 17.73 -3.51
N SER A 101 -3.18 18.28 -3.60
CA SER A 101 -3.66 19.42 -2.81
C SER A 101 -4.25 19.01 -1.46
N TYR A 102 -4.27 17.71 -1.16
CA TYR A 102 -4.56 17.14 0.15
C TYR A 102 -3.38 17.45 1.08
N GLN A 103 -2.95 18.71 1.15
CA GLN A 103 -2.24 19.25 2.29
C GLN A 103 -2.94 18.70 3.52
N LEU A 104 -2.20 17.94 4.33
CA LEU A 104 -2.53 17.44 5.66
C LEU A 104 -3.71 18.25 6.18
N ARG A 105 -4.94 17.77 5.95
CA ARG A 105 -6.11 18.58 6.26
C ARG A 105 -6.12 18.66 7.77
N ASP A 106 -5.58 19.78 8.22
CA ASP A 106 -5.72 20.45 9.49
C ASP A 106 -7.19 20.87 9.66
N MET A 107 -8.09 19.91 9.42
CA MET A 107 -9.53 20.07 9.44
C MET A 107 -10.10 18.90 10.22
N ARG A 108 -10.04 19.08 11.54
CA ARG A 108 -11.17 19.08 12.49
C ARG A 108 -10.81 18.34 13.77
N TRP A 109 -9.93 18.98 14.54
CA TRP A 109 -10.01 18.99 16.00
C TRP A 109 -10.64 20.32 16.44
N ASN A 110 -11.91 20.53 16.04
CA ASN A 110 -12.84 21.39 16.77
C ASN A 110 -13.90 20.48 17.37
#